data_AF-A0A7S4G727-F1
#
_entry.id   AF-A0A7S4G727-F1
#
_cell.length_a   1.000
_cell.length_b   1.000
_cell.length_c   1.000
_cell.angle_alpha   90.00
_cell.angle_beta   90.00
_cell.angle_gamma   90.00
#
_symmetry.space_group_name_H-M   'P 1'
#
loop_
_entity.id
_entity.type
_entity.pdbx_description
1 polymer ?
#
loop_
_entity_poly.entity_id
_entity_poly.type
_entity_poly.pdbx_seq_one_letter_code
_entity_poly.pdbx_strand_id
1 'polypeptide(L)'
;AAPAAAAPHVATPAESDGKDLARLLRRIPNPISKDQAKQRVRPTPQCLDAVEWGWLNNSFSSQYSQDWFLFVNYFHHIKKGFYLDIGANEPKDLSNTWFLDVCLGWDGVCVEADPSIGKRLREERSCKVVNTCVDSTHKKVALQAA
;
A
#
# COMPACT_ATOMS: atom_id res chain seq x y z
N ALA A 1 -39.44 23.24 34.15
CA ALA A 1 -38.05 22.88 33.78
C ALA A 1 -38.01 21.40 33.48
N ALA A 2 -37.80 21.00 32.22
CA ALA A 2 -37.68 19.60 31.83
C ALA A 2 -36.25 19.10 32.15
N PRO A 3 -36.04 17.84 32.55
CA PRO A 3 -34.71 17.33 32.81
C PRO A 3 -33.94 17.18 31.50
N ALA A 4 -32.67 17.59 31.50
CA ALA A 4 -31.77 17.41 30.39
C ALA A 4 -31.59 15.91 30.11
N ALA A 5 -31.86 15.49 28.88
CA ALA A 5 -31.58 14.14 28.42
C ALA A 5 -30.06 13.89 28.46
N ALA A 6 -29.63 12.86 29.18
CA ALA A 6 -28.25 12.40 29.15
C ALA A 6 -27.90 11.97 27.72
N ALA A 7 -26.82 12.53 27.18
CA ALA A 7 -26.28 12.11 25.89
C ALA A 7 -25.91 10.61 25.93
N PRO A 8 -26.14 9.85 24.85
CA PRO A 8 -25.79 8.44 24.84
C PRO A 8 -24.28 8.28 24.97
N HIS A 9 -23.85 7.42 25.89
CA HIS A 9 -22.46 6.96 25.94
C HIS A 9 -22.12 6.31 24.60
N VAL A 10 -21.42 7.06 23.74
CA VAL A 10 -20.74 6.50 22.58
C VAL A 10 -19.66 5.59 23.15
N ALA A 11 -19.85 4.28 22.99
CA ALA A 11 -18.80 3.32 23.28
C ALA A 11 -17.55 3.72 22.49
N THR A 12 -16.48 4.05 23.20
CA THR A 12 -15.18 4.26 22.56
C THR A 12 -14.82 2.95 21.86
N PRO A 13 -14.47 2.97 20.56
CA PRO A 13 -13.89 1.79 19.94
C PRO A 13 -12.71 1.39 20.81
N ALA A 14 -12.66 0.13 21.26
CA ALA A 14 -11.51 -0.38 21.98
C ALA A 14 -10.26 0.02 21.18
N GLU A 15 -9.41 0.88 21.75
CA GLU A 15 -8.11 1.18 21.21
C GLU A 15 -7.42 -0.18 21.03
N SER A 16 -7.35 -0.66 19.80
CA SER A 16 -6.32 -1.62 19.48
C SER A 16 -5.06 -0.77 19.41
N ASP A 17 -4.16 -0.92 20.37
CA ASP A 17 -3.02 -0.05 20.67
C ASP A 17 -2.04 0.25 19.52
N GLY A 18 -2.35 -0.02 18.25
CA GLY A 18 -1.52 0.28 17.07
C GLY A 18 -0.17 -0.43 17.03
N LYS A 19 0.18 -1.16 18.09
CA LYS A 19 1.54 -1.62 18.41
C LYS A 19 1.88 -3.01 17.88
N ASP A 20 0.90 -3.77 17.39
CA ASP A 20 1.16 -5.10 16.83
C ASP A 20 0.82 -5.12 15.33
N LEU A 21 1.72 -4.50 14.55
CA LEU A 21 1.68 -4.53 13.09
C LEU A 21 1.61 -5.98 12.58
N ALA A 22 2.26 -6.93 13.24
CA ALA A 22 2.20 -8.34 12.86
C ALA A 22 0.80 -8.95 13.06
N ARG A 23 0.06 -8.56 14.12
CA ARG A 23 -1.34 -8.93 14.31
C ARG A 23 -2.25 -8.24 13.30
N LEU A 24 -2.03 -6.96 12.99
CA LEU A 24 -2.81 -6.25 11.97
C LEU A 24 -2.62 -6.91 10.60
N LEU A 25 -1.37 -7.17 10.21
CA LEU A 25 -1.03 -7.82 8.97
C LEU A 25 -1.60 -9.23 8.90
N ARG A 26 -1.65 -10.00 9.99
CA ARG A 26 -2.28 -11.34 10.00
C ARG A 26 -3.77 -11.32 9.63
N ARG A 27 -4.47 -10.21 9.86
CA ARG A 27 -5.91 -10.07 9.56
C ARG A 27 -6.18 -9.68 8.11
N ILE A 28 -5.16 -9.19 7.39
CA ILE A 28 -5.28 -8.84 5.97
C ILE A 28 -4.82 -10.07 5.16
N PRO A 29 -5.72 -10.78 4.47
CA PRO A 29 -5.36 -11.94 3.69
C PRO A 29 -4.38 -11.55 2.58
N ASN A 30 -3.36 -12.39 2.37
CA ASN A 30 -2.48 -12.18 1.22
C ASN A 30 -3.20 -12.72 -0.02
N PRO A 31 -3.34 -11.93 -1.10
CA PRO A 31 -4.05 -12.39 -2.29
C PRO A 31 -3.35 -13.55 -3.00
N ILE A 32 -2.04 -13.69 -2.79
CA ILE A 32 -1.17 -14.69 -3.41
C ILE A 32 -0.18 -15.20 -2.35
N SER A 33 0.28 -16.46 -2.41
CA SER A 33 1.35 -16.94 -1.50
C SER A 33 2.65 -16.15 -1.72
N LYS A 34 3.49 -15.97 -0.69
CA LYS A 34 4.78 -15.24 -0.84
C LYS A 34 5.66 -15.83 -1.94
N ASP A 35 5.58 -17.13 -2.19
CA ASP A 35 6.34 -17.81 -3.25
C ASP A 35 5.78 -17.52 -4.64
N GLN A 36 4.45 -17.48 -4.79
CA GLN A 36 3.81 -17.10 -6.04
C GLN A 36 3.97 -15.60 -6.34
N ALA A 37 3.94 -14.75 -5.31
CA ALA A 37 4.31 -13.34 -5.41
C ALA A 37 5.74 -13.18 -5.93
N LYS A 38 6.72 -13.86 -5.32
CA LYS A 38 8.14 -13.82 -5.77
C LYS A 38 8.37 -14.43 -7.16
N GLN A 39 7.55 -15.39 -7.57
CA GLN A 39 7.64 -16.02 -8.90
C GLN A 39 7.00 -15.17 -10.01
N ARG A 40 5.93 -14.44 -9.70
CA ARG A 40 5.29 -13.47 -10.61
C ARG A 40 6.04 -12.15 -10.67
N VAL A 41 6.57 -11.73 -9.53
CA VAL A 41 7.39 -10.54 -9.34
C VAL A 41 8.85 -10.98 -9.29
N ARG A 42 9.33 -11.60 -10.37
CA ARG A 42 10.78 -11.67 -10.56
C ARG A 42 11.27 -10.24 -10.76
N PRO A 43 12.47 -9.86 -10.30
CA PRO A 43 13.07 -8.62 -10.73
C PRO A 43 13.07 -8.66 -12.26
N THR A 44 12.23 -7.85 -12.88
CA THR A 44 12.23 -7.72 -14.33
C THR A 44 13.60 -7.17 -14.73
N PRO A 45 14.01 -7.27 -16.00
CA PRO A 45 15.18 -6.53 -16.49
C PRO A 45 15.13 -5.04 -16.07
N GLN A 46 13.92 -4.47 -15.95
CA GLN A 46 13.72 -3.12 -15.44
C GLN A 46 14.28 -2.90 -14.03
N CYS A 47 14.22 -3.88 -13.12
CA CYS A 47 14.76 -3.72 -11.77
C CYS A 47 16.30 -3.79 -11.71
N LEU A 48 16.94 -4.42 -12.71
CA LEU A 48 18.39 -4.63 -12.73
C LEU A 48 19.14 -3.35 -13.18
N ASP A 49 18.55 -2.55 -14.08
CA ASP A 49 19.18 -1.30 -14.56
C ASP A 49 19.12 -0.15 -13.54
N ALA A 50 18.16 -0.17 -12.60
CA ALA A 50 17.94 0.89 -11.62
C ALA A 50 19.11 1.06 -10.63
N VAL A 51 19.77 -0.04 -10.28
CA VAL A 51 20.75 -0.09 -9.18
C VAL A 51 22.16 0.25 -9.67
N GLU A 52 22.44 0.09 -10.97
CA GLU A 52 23.78 0.22 -11.53
C GLU A 52 23.98 1.54 -12.31
N TRP A 53 22.92 2.12 -12.90
CA TRP A 53 23.06 3.29 -13.80
C TRP A 53 22.17 4.49 -13.51
N GLY A 54 21.44 4.54 -12.39
CA GLY A 54 20.88 5.74 -11.74
C GLY A 54 19.94 6.68 -12.52
N TRP A 55 19.84 6.59 -13.85
CA TRP A 55 19.29 7.62 -14.73
C TRP A 55 18.53 7.10 -15.96
N LEU A 56 18.56 5.79 -16.27
CA LEU A 56 17.79 5.20 -17.38
C LEU A 56 16.46 4.56 -16.93
N ASN A 57 15.73 5.34 -16.14
CA ASN A 57 14.30 5.66 -16.18
C ASN A 57 13.22 4.66 -16.69
N ASN A 58 13.34 3.34 -16.47
CA ASN A 58 12.23 2.42 -16.78
C ASN A 58 11.70 1.60 -15.59
N SER A 59 12.28 1.82 -14.41
CA SER A 59 12.02 1.07 -13.17
C SER A 59 11.26 1.88 -12.13
N PHE A 60 11.20 3.20 -12.32
CA PHE A 60 10.48 4.14 -11.49
C PHE A 60 9.20 4.53 -12.23
N SER A 61 8.07 4.52 -11.53
CA SER A 61 6.76 4.72 -12.15
C SER A 61 5.96 5.82 -11.48
N SER A 62 6.46 6.42 -10.40
CA SER A 62 5.78 7.53 -9.73
C SER A 62 5.64 8.76 -10.62
N GLN A 63 4.62 9.56 -10.32
CA GLN A 63 4.50 10.89 -10.90
C GLN A 63 5.65 11.79 -10.42
N TYR A 64 6.32 12.46 -11.35
CA TYR A 64 7.47 13.34 -11.07
C TYR A 64 8.64 12.66 -10.33
N SER A 65 8.81 11.34 -10.48
CA SER A 65 9.98 10.60 -9.98
C SER A 65 10.19 10.67 -8.47
N GLN A 66 9.10 10.77 -7.70
CA GLN A 66 9.10 10.74 -6.24
C GLN A 66 9.70 9.44 -5.67
N ASP A 67 9.38 8.29 -6.27
CA ASP A 67 9.94 6.99 -5.91
C ASP A 67 11.46 6.93 -6.10
N TRP A 68 11.98 7.46 -7.21
CA TRP A 68 13.41 7.61 -7.45
C TRP A 68 14.07 8.53 -6.43
N PHE A 69 13.47 9.71 -6.20
CA PHE A 69 14.00 10.69 -5.25
C PHE A 69 14.13 10.09 -3.85
N LEU A 70 13.08 9.40 -3.39
CA LEU A 70 13.09 8.73 -2.09
C LEU A 70 14.13 7.61 -2.03
N PHE A 71 14.25 6.80 -3.09
CA PHE A 71 15.23 5.74 -3.14
C PHE A 71 16.66 6.28 -3.04
N VAL A 72 17.04 7.19 -3.92
CA VAL A 72 18.43 7.71 -4.00
C VAL A 72 18.84 8.44 -2.73
N ASN A 73 17.93 9.23 -2.14
CA ASN A 73 18.28 10.07 -0.99
C ASN A 73 18.11 9.36 0.36
N TYR A 74 17.23 8.36 0.46
CA TYR A 74 16.86 7.78 1.76
C TYR A 74 16.92 6.25 1.81
N PHE A 75 16.52 5.54 0.74
CA PHE A 75 16.28 4.08 0.84
C PHE A 75 17.33 3.19 0.16
N HIS A 76 18.30 3.75 -0.55
CA HIS A 76 19.30 2.99 -1.31
C HIS A 76 20.09 1.93 -0.50
N HIS A 77 20.19 2.10 0.82
CA HIS A 77 20.90 1.20 1.74
C HIS A 77 19.95 0.23 2.47
N ILE A 78 18.63 0.38 2.31
CA ILE A 78 17.62 -0.41 3.00
C ILE A 78 17.25 -1.64 2.15
N LYS A 79 17.74 -2.81 2.56
CA LYS A 79 17.53 -4.09 1.84
C LYS A 79 16.16 -4.74 2.07
N LYS A 80 15.51 -4.46 3.20
CA LYS A 80 14.23 -5.04 3.61
C LYS A 80 13.43 -3.99 4.36
N GLY A 81 12.62 -3.23 3.66
CA GLY A 81 11.72 -2.27 4.27
C GLY A 81 10.27 -2.75 4.27
N PHE A 82 9.42 -1.85 4.76
CA PHE A 82 7.98 -2.02 4.75
C PHE A 82 7.33 -0.72 4.26
N TYR A 83 6.31 -0.81 3.41
CA TYR A 83 5.60 0.36 2.91
C TYR A 83 4.09 0.29 3.17
N LEU A 84 3.46 1.46 3.26
CA LEU A 84 2.01 1.65 3.26
C LEU A 84 1.67 2.65 2.16
N ASP A 85 0.79 2.25 1.25
CA ASP A 85 0.33 3.08 0.14
C ASP A 85 -1.17 3.36 0.32
N ILE A 86 -1.54 4.62 0.53
CA ILE A 86 -2.93 5.05 0.77
C ILE A 86 -3.43 5.75 -0.49
N GLY A 87 -4.47 5.19 -1.12
CA GLY A 87 -4.85 5.59 -2.47
C GLY A 87 -3.86 5.02 -3.49
N ALA A 88 -3.60 3.71 -3.39
CA ALA A 88 -2.56 3.03 -4.15
C ALA A 88 -2.78 3.12 -5.67
N ASN A 89 -4.02 3.34 -6.13
CA ASN A 89 -4.37 3.56 -7.52
C ASN A 89 -3.85 2.42 -8.44
N GLU A 90 -3.55 2.75 -9.70
CA GLU A 90 -3.04 1.82 -10.71
C GLU A 90 -1.83 1.02 -10.20
N PRO A 91 -1.76 -0.31 -10.46
CA PRO A 91 -0.74 -1.16 -9.86
C PRO A 91 0.72 -0.75 -10.15
N LYS A 92 0.96 -0.13 -11.30
CA LYS A 92 2.29 0.29 -11.73
C LYS A 92 2.32 1.77 -12.09
N ASP A 93 1.47 2.20 -13.01
CA ASP A 93 1.54 3.55 -13.56
C ASP A 93 1.23 4.60 -12.50
N LEU A 94 2.10 5.62 -12.38
CA LEU A 94 2.02 6.66 -11.35
C LEU A 94 2.12 6.15 -9.90
N SER A 95 2.53 4.90 -9.68
CA SER A 95 2.66 4.33 -8.35
C SER A 95 3.95 4.75 -7.65
N ASN A 96 3.82 5.26 -6.43
CA ASN A 96 4.97 5.59 -5.57
C ASN A 96 5.65 4.37 -4.95
N THR A 97 4.98 3.23 -4.93
CA THR A 97 5.45 2.03 -4.22
C THR A 97 5.76 0.87 -5.16
N TRP A 98 5.58 1.04 -6.47
CA TRP A 98 5.82 -0.02 -7.45
C TRP A 98 7.22 -0.61 -7.31
N PHE A 99 8.20 0.27 -7.36
CA PHE A 99 9.62 -0.04 -7.26
C PHE A 99 9.99 -0.71 -5.91
N LEU A 100 9.40 -0.26 -4.80
CA LEU A 100 9.69 -0.81 -3.46
C LEU A 100 9.26 -2.27 -3.35
N ASP A 101 8.06 -2.60 -3.83
CA ASP A 101 7.54 -3.97 -3.83
C ASP A 101 8.28 -4.86 -4.85
N VAL A 102 8.35 -4.43 -6.10
CA VAL A 102 8.77 -5.30 -7.21
C VAL A 102 10.28 -5.39 -7.33
N CYS A 103 10.98 -4.26 -7.22
CA CYS A 103 12.42 -4.22 -7.41
C CYS A 103 13.19 -4.39 -6.10
N LEU A 104 12.71 -3.82 -4.99
CA LEU A 104 13.36 -3.97 -3.69
C LEU A 104 12.82 -5.14 -2.86
N GLY A 105 11.68 -5.74 -3.25
CA GLY A 105 11.10 -6.89 -2.54
C GLY A 105 10.57 -6.54 -1.15
N TRP A 106 10.17 -5.28 -0.91
CA TRP A 106 9.64 -4.85 0.38
C TRP A 106 8.24 -5.45 0.61
N ASP A 107 7.97 -5.85 1.86
CA ASP A 107 6.61 -6.19 2.26
C ASP A 107 5.77 -4.88 2.33
N GLY A 108 4.48 -4.91 1.99
CA GLY A 108 3.67 -3.70 2.07
C GLY A 108 2.17 -3.92 2.10
N VAL A 109 1.46 -2.82 2.35
CA VAL A 109 0.00 -2.73 2.33
C VAL A 109 -0.42 -1.63 1.36
N CYS A 110 -1.29 -1.99 0.42
CA CYS A 110 -1.92 -1.08 -0.53
C CYS A 110 -3.39 -0.90 -0.12
N VAL A 111 -3.82 0.34 0.12
CA VAL A 111 -5.20 0.69 0.46
C VAL A 111 -5.83 1.39 -0.73
N GLU A 112 -6.93 0.83 -1.25
CA GLU A 112 -7.61 1.33 -2.45
C GLU A 112 -9.12 1.15 -2.36
N ALA A 113 -9.88 2.22 -2.60
CA ALA A 113 -11.34 2.19 -2.49
C ALA A 113 -12.00 1.49 -3.69
N ASP A 114 -11.46 1.63 -4.89
CA ASP A 114 -12.01 1.02 -6.10
C ASP A 114 -11.80 -0.51 -6.10
N PRO A 115 -12.88 -1.32 -6.10
CA PRO A 115 -12.78 -2.78 -6.11
C PRO A 115 -12.09 -3.34 -7.37
N SER A 116 -12.24 -2.68 -8.52
CA SER A 116 -11.64 -3.10 -9.80
C SER A 116 -10.13 -2.89 -9.79
N ILE A 117 -9.66 -1.74 -9.29
CA ILE A 117 -8.24 -1.45 -9.09
C ILE A 117 -7.67 -2.39 -8.02
N GLY A 118 -8.38 -2.58 -6.91
CA GLY A 118 -7.96 -3.51 -5.86
C GLY A 118 -7.79 -4.95 -6.34
N LYS A 119 -8.63 -5.41 -7.29
CA LYS A 119 -8.45 -6.71 -7.95
C LYS A 119 -7.15 -6.75 -8.75
N ARG A 120 -6.84 -5.71 -9.53
CA ARG A 120 -5.61 -5.64 -10.32
C ARG A 120 -4.36 -5.55 -9.45
N LEU A 121 -4.41 -4.75 -8.37
CA LEU A 121 -3.34 -4.71 -7.36
C LEU A 121 -3.04 -6.10 -6.83
N ARG A 122 -4.07 -6.89 -6.48
CA ARG A 122 -3.88 -8.27 -6.03
C ARG A 122 -3.27 -9.21 -7.08
N GLU A 123 -3.49 -8.94 -8.36
CA GLU A 123 -3.02 -9.78 -9.45
C GLU A 123 -1.57 -9.46 -9.86
N GLU A 124 -1.20 -8.18 -9.77
CA GLU A 124 0.05 -7.61 -10.32
C GLU A 124 1.10 -7.25 -9.25
N ARG A 125 0.74 -7.24 -7.96
CA ARG A 125 1.60 -6.80 -6.84
C ARG A 125 1.74 -7.87 -5.76
N SER A 126 2.77 -7.75 -4.93
CA SER A 126 2.95 -8.65 -3.78
C SER A 126 2.38 -8.09 -2.46
N CYS A 127 2.03 -6.79 -2.43
CA CYS A 127 1.41 -6.20 -1.26
C CYS A 127 0.09 -6.85 -0.86
N LYS A 128 -0.19 -6.72 0.43
CA LYS A 128 -1.54 -6.95 0.96
C LYS A 128 -2.45 -5.82 0.50
N VAL A 129 -3.62 -6.15 -0.01
CA VAL A 129 -4.57 -5.15 -0.50
C VAL A 129 -5.75 -5.02 0.46
N VAL A 130 -6.00 -3.81 0.95
CA VAL A 130 -7.19 -3.45 1.73
C VAL A 130 -8.10 -2.64 0.83
N ASN A 131 -9.22 -3.24 0.41
CA ASN A 131 -10.18 -2.55 -0.44
C ASN A 131 -11.13 -1.66 0.36
N THR A 132 -10.67 -0.47 0.72
CA THR A 132 -11.45 0.52 1.46
C THR A 132 -10.90 1.93 1.23
N CYS A 133 -11.72 2.94 1.48
CA CYS A 133 -11.26 4.32 1.58
C CYS A 133 -10.72 4.61 2.99
N VAL A 134 -9.78 5.54 3.10
CA VAL A 134 -9.27 6.01 4.39
C VAL A 134 -9.99 7.29 4.80
N ASP A 135 -10.57 7.29 6.00
CA ASP A 135 -11.23 8.46 6.62
C ASP A 135 -10.92 8.43 8.13
N SER A 136 -11.09 9.57 8.79
CA SER A 136 -11.05 9.69 10.26
C SER A 136 -12.12 8.87 11.00
N THR A 137 -13.17 8.45 10.31
CA THR A 137 -14.34 7.76 10.87
C THR A 137 -14.69 6.51 10.10
N HIS A 138 -15.18 5.48 10.81
CA HIS A 138 -15.68 4.27 10.17
C HIS A 138 -17.13 4.46 9.74
N LYS A 139 -17.35 4.58 8.44
CA LYS A 139 -18.68 4.75 7.83
C LYS A 139 -18.72 4.09 6.44
N LYS A 140 -19.93 3.74 6.00
CA LYS A 140 -20.16 3.30 4.62
C LYS A 140 -20.43 4.52 3.75
N VAL A 141 -19.70 4.63 2.64
CA VAL A 141 -19.87 5.67 1.63
C VAL A 141 -19.93 5.02 0.24
N ALA A 142 -20.57 5.70 -0.70
CA ALA A 142 -20.58 5.26 -2.09
C ALA A 142 -19.38 5.87 -2.83
N LEU A 143 -18.64 5.04 -3.56
CA LEU A 143 -17.65 5.52 -4.52
C LEU A 143 -18.40 6.17 -5.68
N GLN A 144 -18.13 7.44 -5.95
CA GLN A 144 -18.62 8.10 -7.15
C GLN A 144 -17.59 7.93 -8.26
N ALA A 145 -18.02 7.39 -9.40
CA ALA A 145 -17.21 7.46 -10.61
C ALA A 145 -17.08 8.92 -11.04
N ALA A 146 -15.87 9.32 -11.43
CA ALA A 146 -15.59 10.63 -12.00
C ALA A 146 -16.14 10.76 -13.42
#